data_AF-N8TXP4-F1
#
_entry.id   AF-N8TXP4-F1
#
_cell.length_a   1.000
_cell.length_b   1.000
_cell.length_c   1.000
_cell.angle_alpha   90.00
_cell.angle_beta   90.00
_cell.angle_gamma   90.00
#
_symmetry.space_group_name_H-M   'P 1'
#
loop_
_entity.id
_entity.type
_entity.pdbx_description
1 polymer ?
#
loop_
_entity_poly.entity_id
_entity_poly.type
_entity_poly.pdbx_seq_one_letter_code
_entity_poly.pdbx_strand_id
1 'polypeptide(L)'
;MKKTLLSNDQFDTIIHSRLFAEDFAQPVRDDAFFKNKAVSQIESSIKAIGSASSAYEFNIAVAQANAFISAAHDYEFIDLAEKVTWTQAVWKAVRAQKVLEA
;
A
#
# COMPACT_ATOMS: atom_id res chain seq x y z
N MET A 1 58.52 -18.81 16.93
CA MET A 1 57.56 -17.81 16.42
C MET A 1 56.25 -17.98 17.17
N LYS A 2 55.82 -16.99 17.97
CA LYS A 2 54.47 -16.98 18.55
C LYS A 2 53.48 -16.74 17.40
N LYS A 3 52.58 -17.70 17.15
CA LYS A 3 51.41 -17.48 16.30
C LYS A 3 50.53 -16.46 17.01
N THR A 4 50.56 -15.22 16.55
CA THR A 4 49.56 -14.22 16.92
C THR A 4 48.24 -14.73 16.35
N LEU A 5 47.36 -15.26 17.20
CA LEU A 5 45.96 -15.49 16.85
C LEU A 5 45.37 -14.12 16.55
N LEU A 6 45.26 -13.82 15.25
CA LEU A 6 44.60 -12.62 14.77
C LEU A 6 43.17 -12.62 15.29
N SER A 7 42.72 -11.47 15.75
CA SER A 7 41.44 -11.18 16.39
C SER A 7 40.24 -11.31 15.42
N ASN A 8 40.06 -12.49 14.82
CA ASN A 8 38.93 -12.81 13.95
C ASN A 8 37.59 -12.84 14.69
N ASP A 9 37.61 -12.89 16.02
CA ASP A 9 36.40 -13.14 16.81
C ASP A 9 35.34 -12.04 16.68
N GLN A 10 35.72 -10.76 16.53
CA GLN A 10 34.73 -9.67 16.58
C GLN A 10 33.89 -9.56 15.31
N PHE A 11 34.52 -9.64 14.13
CA PHE A 11 33.79 -9.59 12.87
C PHE A 11 32.90 -10.83 12.71
N ASP A 12 33.44 -12.01 12.97
CA ASP A 12 32.69 -13.27 12.87
C ASP A 12 31.53 -13.31 13.87
N THR A 13 31.72 -12.77 15.09
CA THR A 13 30.64 -12.65 16.08
C THR A 13 29.56 -11.66 15.63
N ILE A 14 29.91 -10.53 15.02
CA ILE A 14 28.93 -9.56 14.50
C ILE A 14 28.12 -10.17 13.35
N ILE A 15 28.78 -10.85 12.42
CA ILE A 15 28.10 -11.52 11.31
C ILE A 15 27.18 -12.64 11.82
N HIS A 16 27.67 -13.49 12.72
CA HIS A 16 26.87 -14.58 13.30
C HIS A 16 25.67 -14.02 14.08
N SER A 17 25.89 -13.05 14.97
CA SER A 17 24.79 -12.42 15.72
C SER A 17 23.76 -11.73 14.83
N ARG A 18 24.19 -11.12 13.72
CA ARG A 18 23.25 -10.49 12.78
C ARG A 18 22.46 -11.53 11.99
N LEU A 19 23.09 -12.59 11.50
CA LEU A 19 22.43 -13.66 10.72
C LEU A 19 21.34 -14.39 11.50
N PHE A 20 21.49 -14.49 12.82
CA PHE A 20 20.55 -15.21 13.70
C PHE A 20 19.72 -14.27 14.58
N ALA A 21 19.75 -12.97 14.33
CA ALA A 21 18.86 -12.03 15.02
C ALA A 21 17.41 -12.27 14.58
N GLU A 22 16.44 -12.10 15.49
CA GLU A 22 15.01 -12.31 15.20
C GLU A 22 14.48 -11.41 14.08
N ASP A 23 15.08 -10.23 13.92
CA ASP A 23 14.76 -9.25 12.89
C ASP A 23 15.59 -9.44 11.60
N PHE A 24 16.46 -10.45 11.54
CA PHE A 24 17.30 -10.67 10.37
C PHE A 24 16.47 -11.01 9.14
N ALA A 25 16.67 -10.24 8.07
CA ALA A 25 15.92 -10.34 6.82
C ALA A 25 14.39 -10.24 6.98
N GLN A 26 13.88 -9.81 8.13
CA GLN A 26 12.46 -9.55 8.32
C GLN A 26 12.12 -8.21 7.64
N PRO A 27 11.13 -8.18 6.74
CA PRO A 27 10.62 -6.90 6.25
C PRO A 27 10.02 -6.15 7.44
N VAL A 28 10.52 -4.94 7.71
CA VAL A 28 9.92 -4.05 8.70
C VAL A 28 8.51 -3.72 8.21
N ARG A 29 7.50 -4.23 8.91
CA ARG A 29 6.10 -3.93 8.62
C ARG A 29 5.81 -2.49 9.07
N ASP A 30 5.91 -1.57 8.13
CA ASP A 30 5.54 -0.17 8.34
C ASP A 30 4.04 0.00 8.04
N ASP A 31 3.21 -0.27 9.04
CA ASP A 31 1.76 -0.16 8.93
C ASP A 31 1.29 1.24 8.52
N ALA A 32 2.00 2.28 8.97
CA ALA A 32 1.70 3.66 8.59
C ALA A 32 1.97 3.89 7.09
N PHE A 33 3.10 3.40 6.59
CA PHE A 33 3.42 3.45 5.16
C PHE A 33 2.35 2.74 4.31
N PHE A 34 1.96 1.52 4.69
CA PHE A 34 0.97 0.75 3.92
C PHE A 34 -0.42 1.39 3.97
N LYS A 35 -0.86 1.88 5.14
CA LYS A 35 -2.11 2.64 5.26
C LYS A 35 -2.10 3.88 4.37
N ASN A 36 -1.03 4.69 4.43
CA ASN A 36 -0.90 5.89 3.61
C ASN A 36 -0.90 5.56 2.11
N LYS A 37 -0.23 4.46 1.72
CA LYS A 37 -0.22 4.01 0.33
C LYS A 37 -1.61 3.59 -0.15
N ALA A 38 -2.34 2.84 0.67
CA ALA A 38 -3.71 2.41 0.37
C ALA A 38 -4.65 3.62 0.20
N VAL A 39 -4.62 4.57 1.14
CA VAL A 39 -5.41 5.81 1.05
C VAL A 39 -5.07 6.59 -0.22
N SER A 40 -3.78 6.77 -0.53
CA SER A 40 -3.36 7.48 -1.75
C SER A 40 -3.86 6.81 -3.04
N GLN A 41 -3.91 5.47 -3.08
CA GLN A 41 -4.45 4.72 -4.22
C GLN A 41 -5.97 4.91 -4.38
N ILE A 42 -6.71 4.92 -3.26
CA ILE A 42 -8.15 5.20 -3.26
C ILE A 42 -8.41 6.62 -3.76
N GLU A 43 -7.70 7.62 -3.22
CA GLU A 43 -7.86 9.02 -3.63
C GLU A 43 -7.55 9.23 -5.12
N SER A 44 -6.43 8.64 -5.59
CA SER A 44 -5.99 8.77 -6.98
C SER A 44 -7.00 8.15 -7.95
N SER A 45 -7.56 6.98 -7.62
CA SER A 45 -8.55 6.32 -8.46
C SER A 45 -9.89 7.06 -8.46
N ILE A 46 -10.34 7.61 -7.33
CA ILE A 46 -11.54 8.47 -7.28
C ILE A 46 -11.34 9.73 -8.14
N LYS A 47 -10.17 10.35 -8.09
CA LYS A 47 -9.85 11.49 -8.96
C LYS A 47 -9.89 11.10 -10.43
N ALA A 48 -9.40 9.91 -10.78
CA ALA A 48 -9.43 9.39 -12.15
C ALA A 48 -10.86 9.20 -12.69
N ILE A 49 -11.84 8.88 -11.84
CA ILE A 49 -13.26 8.82 -12.24
C ILE A 49 -13.73 10.18 -12.77
N GLY A 50 -13.41 11.27 -12.04
CA GLY A 50 -13.80 12.62 -12.39
C GLY A 50 -13.05 13.20 -13.60
N SER A 51 -11.84 12.71 -13.88
CA SER A 51 -11.02 13.16 -15.03
C SER A 51 -11.10 12.26 -16.25
N ALA A 52 -11.89 11.18 -16.22
CA ALA A 52 -12.02 10.25 -17.33
C ALA A 52 -12.54 10.97 -18.59
N SER A 53 -11.88 10.72 -19.72
CA SER A 53 -12.21 11.30 -21.03
C SER A 53 -12.93 10.32 -21.96
N SER A 54 -13.01 9.05 -21.58
CA SER A 54 -13.75 8.01 -22.29
C SER A 54 -14.49 7.07 -21.34
N ALA A 55 -15.51 6.39 -21.86
CA ALA A 55 -16.23 5.34 -21.12
C ALA A 55 -15.31 4.22 -20.62
N TYR A 56 -14.26 3.90 -21.39
CA TYR A 56 -13.26 2.89 -21.01
C TYR A 56 -12.45 3.32 -19.79
N GLU A 57 -11.87 4.54 -19.83
CA GLU A 57 -11.12 5.11 -18.70
C GLU A 57 -11.99 5.22 -17.45
N PHE A 58 -13.24 5.63 -17.62
CA PHE A 58 -14.21 5.74 -16.54
C PHE A 58 -14.45 4.39 -15.86
N ASN A 59 -14.76 3.36 -16.64
CA ASN A 59 -15.05 2.03 -16.10
C ASN A 59 -13.83 1.43 -15.38
N ILE A 60 -12.61 1.67 -15.89
CA ILE A 60 -11.37 1.27 -15.23
C ILE A 60 -11.20 2.00 -13.90
N ALA A 61 -11.37 3.32 -13.87
CA ALA A 61 -11.20 4.12 -12.66
C ALA A 61 -12.19 3.70 -11.56
N VAL A 62 -13.44 3.42 -11.92
CA VAL A 62 -14.47 2.91 -10.99
C VAL A 62 -14.09 1.53 -10.45
N ALA A 63 -13.67 0.61 -11.34
CA ALA A 63 -13.25 -0.73 -10.93
C ALA A 63 -12.02 -0.67 -10.00
N GLN A 64 -11.03 0.17 -10.32
CA GLN A 64 -9.84 0.37 -9.51
C GLN A 64 -10.16 0.94 -8.14
N ALA A 65 -11.02 1.96 -8.06
CA ALA A 65 -11.41 2.55 -6.78
C ALA A 65 -12.07 1.52 -5.86
N ASN A 66 -13.01 0.73 -6.38
CA ASN A 66 -13.66 -0.33 -5.61
C ASN A 66 -12.69 -1.44 -5.19
N ALA A 67 -11.74 -1.81 -6.05
CA ALA A 67 -10.72 -2.80 -5.73
C ALA A 67 -9.77 -2.31 -4.63
N PHE A 68 -9.31 -1.06 -4.69
CA PHE A 68 -8.45 -0.47 -3.66
C PHE A 68 -9.16 -0.32 -2.32
N ILE A 69 -10.44 0.10 -2.32
CA ILE A 69 -11.24 0.17 -1.08
C ILE A 69 -11.39 -1.21 -0.45
N SER A 70 -11.68 -2.23 -1.26
CA SER A 70 -11.83 -3.60 -0.76
C SER A 70 -10.53 -4.13 -0.19
N ALA A 71 -9.42 -4.01 -0.94
CA ALA A 71 -8.11 -4.41 -0.48
C ALA A 71 -7.68 -3.67 0.80
N ALA A 72 -7.91 -2.35 0.89
CA ALA A 72 -7.56 -1.58 2.07
C ALA A 72 -8.31 -2.07 3.33
N HIS A 73 -9.57 -2.48 3.18
CA HIS A 73 -10.35 -3.04 4.28
C HIS A 73 -9.91 -4.47 4.62
N ASP A 74 -9.66 -5.31 3.62
CA ASP A 74 -9.28 -6.72 3.82
C ASP A 74 -7.89 -6.85 4.48
N TYR A 75 -7.01 -5.89 4.26
CA TYR A 75 -5.72 -5.77 4.94
C TYR A 75 -5.76 -4.91 6.21
N GLU A 76 -6.96 -4.53 6.68
CA GLU A 76 -7.18 -3.77 7.93
C GLU A 76 -6.49 -2.39 7.96
N PHE A 77 -6.16 -1.82 6.79
CA PHE A 77 -5.62 -0.45 6.69
C PHE A 77 -6.70 0.60 6.94
N ILE A 78 -7.96 0.26 6.64
CA ILE A 78 -9.13 1.07 6.93
C ILE A 78 -10.19 0.23 7.65
N ASP A 79 -10.98 0.89 8.50
CA ASP A 79 -12.13 0.27 9.15
C ASP A 79 -13.39 0.27 8.27
N LEU A 80 -14.48 -0.32 8.78
CA LEU A 80 -15.75 -0.39 8.08
C LEU A 80 -16.38 0.98 7.83
N ALA A 81 -16.21 1.95 8.75
CA ALA A 81 -16.76 3.29 8.60
C ALA A 81 -15.99 4.10 7.54
N GLU A 82 -14.66 3.98 7.51
CA GLU A 82 -13.79 4.49 6.46
C GLU A 82 -14.18 3.87 5.11
N LYS A 83 -14.40 2.55 5.03
CA LYS A 83 -14.87 1.86 3.80
C LYS A 83 -16.18 2.44 3.28
N VAL A 84 -17.16 2.66 4.15
CA VAL A 84 -18.45 3.27 3.76
C VAL A 84 -18.23 4.69 3.23
N THR A 85 -17.38 5.47 3.89
CA THR A 85 -17.05 6.85 3.47
C THR A 85 -16.40 6.89 2.09
N TRP A 86 -15.41 6.03 1.85
CA TRP A 86 -14.76 5.93 0.54
C TRP A 86 -15.71 5.45 -0.55
N THR A 87 -16.58 4.49 -0.23
CA THR A 87 -17.60 4.02 -1.17
C THR A 87 -18.52 5.18 -1.56
N GLN A 88 -19.03 5.96 -0.60
CA GLN A 88 -19.84 7.14 -0.89
C GLN A 88 -19.11 8.18 -1.76
N ALA A 89 -17.80 8.37 -1.57
CA ALA A 89 -17.00 9.24 -2.42
C ALA A 89 -16.94 8.74 -3.88
N VAL A 90 -16.79 7.43 -4.10
CA VAL A 90 -16.89 6.81 -5.44
C VAL A 90 -18.26 7.09 -6.06
N TRP A 91 -19.36 6.85 -5.33
CA TRP A 91 -20.72 7.13 -5.81
C TRP A 91 -20.91 8.60 -6.21
N LYS A 92 -20.37 9.53 -5.42
CA LYS A 92 -20.42 10.96 -5.73
C LYS A 92 -19.64 11.30 -7.00
N ALA A 93 -18.45 10.75 -7.17
CA ALA A 93 -17.63 10.95 -8.36
C ALA A 93 -18.30 10.38 -9.62
N VAL A 94 -18.86 9.17 -9.53
CA VAL A 94 -19.62 8.52 -10.60
C VAL A 94 -20.79 9.38 -11.06
N ARG A 95 -21.60 9.88 -10.11
CA ARG A 95 -22.78 10.72 -10.43
C ARG A 95 -22.44 12.08 -11.03
N ALA A 96 -21.24 12.60 -10.76
CA ALA A 96 -20.80 13.88 -11.31
C ALA A 96 -20.28 13.75 -12.75
N GLN A 97 -19.91 12.56 -13.18
CA GLN A 97 -19.32 12.30 -14.49
C GLN A 97 -20.39 12.16 -15.58
N LYS A 98 -20.13 12.73 -16.76
CA LYS A 98 -21.04 12.74 -17.93
C LYS A 98 -20.52 11.96 -19.13
N VAL A 99 -19.35 11.34 -19.03
CA VAL A 99 -18.69 10.62 -20.13
C VAL A 99 -19.48 9.42 -20.70
N LEU A 100 -20.52 8.97 -19.98
CA LEU A 100 -21.43 7.91 -20.43
C LEU A 100 -22.72 8.45 -21.08
N GLU A 101 -22.94 9.77 -21.08
CA GLU A 101 -24.12 10.43 -21.67
C GLU A 101 -23.85 10.92 -23.12
N ALA A 102 -22.61 10.81 -23.58
CA ALA A 102 -22.15 11.21 -24.92
C ALA A 102 -22.18 10.03 -25.91
#